data_AF-A0A6N6TES7-F1
#
_entry.id   AF-A0A6N6TES7-F1
#
_cell.length_a   1.000
_cell.length_b   1.000
_cell.length_c   1.000
_cell.angle_alpha   90.00
_cell.angle_beta   90.00
_cell.angle_gamma   90.00
#
_symmetry.space_group_name_H-M   'P 1'
#
loop_
_entity.id
_entity.type
_entity.pdbx_description
1 polymer ?
#
loop_
_entity_poly.entity_id
_entity_poly.type
_entity_poly.pdbx_seq_one_letter_code
_entity_poly.pdbx_strand_id
1 'polypeptide(L)'
;MSTPNPELPVDLLPATPLREHVAETLRIYFHNLGGQAPSNLYDLVLREVEPPLLDVVMKFTRGNQTKAAIILGLNRGTLRKKLRQYGLV
;
A
#
# COMPACT_ATOMS: atom_id res chain seq x y z
N MET A 1 29.20 34.00 11.74
CA MET A 1 29.38 32.96 10.70
C MET A 1 28.43 31.83 11.05
N SER A 2 27.23 31.82 10.46
CA SER A 2 26.28 30.73 10.63
C SER A 2 26.77 29.55 9.79
N THR A 3 27.18 28.47 10.44
CA THR A 3 27.43 27.20 9.75
C THR A 3 26.14 26.77 9.06
N PRO A 4 26.15 26.47 7.74
CA PRO A 4 24.97 25.93 7.10
C PRO A 4 24.66 24.58 7.73
N ASN A 5 23.43 24.45 8.23
CA ASN A 5 22.83 23.20 8.63
C ASN A 5 22.97 22.21 7.46
N PRO A 6 23.66 21.06 7.62
CA PRO A 6 23.66 20.06 6.57
C PRO A 6 22.26 19.48 6.53
N GLU A 7 21.46 19.88 5.54
CA GLU A 7 20.21 19.20 5.21
C GLU A 7 20.56 17.72 5.02
N LEU A 8 20.13 16.90 5.98
CA LEU A 8 20.28 15.45 5.89
C LEU A 8 19.56 15.00 4.62
N PRO A 9 20.16 14.11 3.80
CA PRO A 9 19.47 13.53 2.66
C PRO A 9 18.13 12.96 3.14
N VAL A 10 17.03 13.40 2.51
CA VAL A 10 15.65 12.99 2.85
C VAL A 10 15.49 11.46 2.80
N ASP A 11 16.39 10.78 2.10
CA ASP A 11 16.45 9.33 1.89
C ASP A 11 16.97 8.51 3.09
N LEU A 12 17.40 9.15 4.19
CA LEU A 12 18.00 8.48 5.36
C LEU A 12 17.19 8.60 6.67
N LEU A 13 16.03 9.26 6.64
CA LEU A 13 15.10 9.15 7.78
C LEU A 13 14.69 7.67 7.89
N PRO A 14 14.61 7.08 9.09
CA PRO A 14 14.03 5.76 9.22
C PRO A 14 12.61 5.85 8.68
N ALA A 15 12.40 5.32 7.47
CA ALA A 15 11.11 5.40 6.80
C ALA A 15 10.09 4.78 7.77
N THR A 16 9.15 5.59 8.24
CA THR A 16 8.12 5.15 9.17
C THR A 16 7.53 3.85 8.63
N PRO A 17 7.61 2.74 9.37
CA PRO A 17 7.17 1.45 8.88
C PRO A 17 5.75 1.50 8.33
N LEU A 18 5.45 0.77 7.24
CA LEU A 18 4.10 0.72 6.67
C LEU A 18 3.03 0.38 7.73
N ARG A 19 3.39 -0.51 8.67
CA ARG A 19 2.51 -0.88 9.80
C ARG A 19 2.10 0.33 10.66
N GLU A 20 2.97 1.31 10.85
CA GLU A 20 2.71 2.50 11.65
C GLU A 20 1.80 3.47 10.89
N HIS A 21 2.06 3.68 9.60
CA HIS A 21 1.17 4.46 8.74
C HIS A 21 -0.26 3.90 8.70
N VAL A 22 -0.41 2.58 8.56
CA VAL A 22 -1.72 1.92 8.56
C VAL A 22 -2.41 2.11 9.92
N ALA A 23 -1.69 1.91 11.03
CA ALA A 23 -2.25 2.09 12.37
C ALA A 23 -2.72 3.54 12.62
N GLU A 24 -1.92 4.53 12.23
CA GLU A 24 -2.26 5.95 12.33
C GLU A 24 -3.50 6.30 11.52
N THR A 25 -3.55 5.85 10.26
CA THR A 25 -4.70 6.06 9.36
C THR A 25 -5.98 5.48 9.96
N LEU A 26 -5.91 4.28 10.53
CA LEU A 26 -7.07 3.66 11.18
C LEU A 26 -7.50 4.41 12.44
N ARG A 27 -6.58 4.91 13.27
CA ARG A 27 -6.94 5.74 14.44
C ARG A 27 -7.69 6.99 14.02
N ILE A 28 -7.23 7.67 12.97
CA ILE A 28 -7.90 8.84 12.40
C ILE A 28 -9.29 8.46 11.88
N TYR A 29 -9.40 7.35 11.14
CA TYR A 29 -10.69 6.85 10.67
C TYR A 29 -11.69 6.62 11.82
N PHE A 30 -11.29 5.94 12.88
CA PHE A 30 -12.16 5.69 14.04
C PHE A 30 -12.52 6.97 14.80
N HIS A 31 -11.60 7.92 14.91
CA HIS A 31 -11.89 9.24 15.49
C HIS A 31 -12.97 9.97 14.69
N ASN A 32 -12.90 9.91 13.36
CA ASN A 32 -13.85 10.57 12.45
C ASN A 32 -15.19 9.83 12.33
N LEU A 33 -15.26 8.56 12.75
CA LEU A 33 -16.46 7.74 12.68
C LEU A 33 -17.58 8.22 13.63
N GLY A 34 -17.25 9.11 14.59
CA GLY A 34 -18.25 9.83 15.40
C GLY A 34 -19.16 8.93 16.23
N GLY A 35 -18.71 7.72 16.58
CA GLY A 35 -19.48 6.75 17.37
C GLY A 35 -20.36 5.78 16.58
N GLN A 36 -20.33 5.81 15.24
CA GLN A 36 -20.99 4.77 14.44
C GLN A 36 -20.20 3.46 14.47
N ALA A 37 -20.89 2.32 14.40
CA ALA A 37 -20.23 1.02 14.31
C ALA A 37 -19.69 0.81 12.88
N PRO A 38 -18.37 0.56 12.69
CA PRO A 38 -17.85 0.28 11.37
C PRO A 38 -18.26 -1.11 10.91
N SER A 39 -18.58 -1.24 9.62
CA SER A 39 -18.88 -2.51 8.96
C SER A 39 -17.89 -2.78 7.83
N ASN A 40 -17.47 -4.05 7.67
CA ASN A 40 -16.57 -4.50 6.58
C ASN A 40 -15.22 -3.76 6.50
N LEU A 41 -14.67 -3.34 7.65
CA LEU A 41 -13.41 -2.61 7.71
C LEU A 41 -12.23 -3.39 7.12
N TYR A 42 -12.21 -4.72 7.29
CA TYR A 42 -11.16 -5.57 6.72
C TYR A 42 -11.11 -5.47 5.19
N ASP A 43 -12.27 -5.61 4.54
CA ASP A 43 -12.37 -5.50 3.08
C ASP A 43 -12.07 -4.07 2.60
N LEU A 44 -12.47 -3.06 3.37
CA LEU A 44 -12.14 -1.66 3.08
C LEU A 44 -10.62 -1.48 3.07
N VAL A 45 -9.91 -1.93 4.10
CA VAL A 45 -8.45 -1.82 4.17
C VAL A 45 -7.79 -2.59 3.03
N LEU A 46 -8.23 -3.82 2.74
CA LEU A 46 -7.68 -4.58 1.61
C LEU A 46 -7.90 -3.87 0.27
N ARG A 47 -9.05 -3.22 0.06
CA ARG A 47 -9.33 -2.45 -1.17
C ARG A 47 -8.46 -1.20 -1.30
N GLU A 48 -7.99 -0.62 -0.22
CA GLU A 48 -7.05 0.51 -0.27
C GLU A 48 -5.60 0.06 -0.48
N VAL A 49 -5.23 -1.11 0.06
CA VAL A 49 -3.83 -1.59 0.06
C VAL A 49 -3.50 -2.44 -1.15
N GLU A 50 -4.41 -3.32 -1.60
CA GLU A 50 -4.11 -4.24 -2.70
C GLU A 50 -3.89 -3.57 -4.06
N PRO A 51 -4.73 -2.61 -4.53
CA PRO A 51 -4.52 -1.98 -5.83
C PRO A 51 -3.15 -1.32 -6.00
N PRO A 52 -2.65 -0.47 -5.09
CA PRO A 52 -1.33 0.14 -5.26
C PRO A 52 -0.21 -0.89 -5.20
N LEU A 53 -0.32 -1.92 -4.36
CA LEU A 53 0.64 -3.03 -4.33
C LEU A 53 0.72 -3.73 -5.70
N LEU A 54 -0.44 -4.08 -6.27
CA LEU A 54 -0.53 -4.76 -7.55
C LEU A 54 -0.02 -3.88 -8.69
N ASP A 55 -0.43 -2.62 -8.73
CA ASP A 55 -0.04 -1.67 -9.79
C ASP A 55 1.47 -1.42 -9.80
N VAL A 56 2.08 -1.17 -8.63
CA VAL A 56 3.53 -0.95 -8.52
C VAL A 56 4.32 -2.17 -9.00
N VAL A 57 3.92 -3.39 -8.61
CA VAL A 57 4.59 -4.61 -9.07
C VAL A 57 4.35 -4.89 -10.55
N MET A 58 3.16 -4.63 -11.06
CA MET A 58 2.86 -4.77 -12.49
C MET A 58 3.69 -3.80 -13.33
N LYS A 59 3.84 -2.55 -12.90
CA LYS A 59 4.73 -1.56 -13.52
C LYS A 59 6.19 -2.00 -13.45
N PHE A 60 6.66 -2.45 -12.29
CA PHE A 60 8.02 -2.95 -12.10
C PHE A 60 8.35 -4.13 -13.03
N THR A 61 7.38 -5.03 -13.24
CA THR A 61 7.53 -6.18 -14.14
C THR A 61 7.14 -5.88 -15.59
N ARG A 62 6.85 -4.62 -15.93
CA ARG A 62 6.43 -4.16 -17.27
C ARG A 62 5.26 -4.97 -17.84
N GLY A 63 4.27 -5.25 -17.00
CA GLY A 63 3.07 -6.01 -17.37
C GLY A 63 3.23 -7.54 -17.33
N ASN A 64 4.41 -8.07 -16.98
CA ASN A 64 4.64 -9.51 -16.95
C ASN A 64 3.99 -10.16 -15.71
N GLN A 65 2.75 -10.64 -15.87
CA GLN A 65 1.98 -11.26 -14.80
C GLN A 65 2.65 -12.50 -14.17
N THR A 66 3.43 -13.28 -14.93
CA THR A 66 4.12 -14.44 -14.36
C THR A 66 5.21 -13.99 -13.40
N LYS A 67 6.02 -13.00 -13.78
CA LYS A 67 7.04 -12.41 -12.89
C LYS A 67 6.40 -11.71 -11.70
N ALA A 68 5.33 -10.95 -11.91
CA ALA A 68 4.60 -10.28 -10.83
C ALA A 68 4.04 -11.28 -9.82
N ALA A 69 3.46 -12.39 -10.28
CA ALA A 69 2.94 -13.44 -9.42
C ALA A 69 4.04 -14.08 -8.55
N ILE A 70 5.24 -14.31 -9.12
CA ILE A 70 6.40 -14.80 -8.37
C ILE A 70 6.83 -13.80 -7.30
N ILE A 71 6.97 -12.51 -7.66
CA ILE A 71 7.37 -11.45 -6.72
C ILE A 71 6.37 -11.31 -5.57
N LEU A 72 5.07 -11.35 -5.89
CA LEU A 72 3.98 -11.24 -4.90
C LEU A 72 3.75 -12.54 -4.12
N GLY A 73 4.39 -13.65 -4.49
CA GLY A 73 4.15 -14.97 -3.89
C GLY A 73 2.73 -15.51 -4.13
N LEU A 74 2.10 -15.12 -5.23
CA LEU A 74 0.73 -15.51 -5.58
C LEU A 74 0.72 -16.55 -6.70
N ASN A 75 -0.31 -17.40 -6.71
CA ASN A 75 -0.64 -18.13 -7.93
C ASN A 75 -1.04 -17.13 -9.03
N ARG A 76 -0.57 -17.33 -10.27
CA ARG A 76 -0.90 -16.48 -11.42
C ARG A 76 -2.41 -16.31 -11.63
N GLY A 77 -3.21 -17.35 -11.42
CA GLY A 77 -4.67 -17.31 -11.51
C GLY A 77 -5.29 -16.36 -10.47
N THR A 78 -4.76 -16.36 -9.25
CA THR A 78 -5.16 -15.44 -8.17
C THR A 78 -4.79 -14.01 -8.51
N LEU A 79 -3.55 -13.77 -8.97
CA LEU A 79 -3.13 -12.44 -9.42
C LEU A 79 -4.07 -11.91 -10.51
N ARG A 80 -4.36 -12.71 -11.54
CA ARG A 80 -5.25 -12.30 -12.63
C ARG A 80 -6.66 -11.95 -12.14
N LYS A 81 -7.21 -12.72 -11.20
CA LYS A 81 -8.51 -12.42 -10.59
C LYS A 81 -8.49 -11.08 -9.85
N LYS A 82 -7.46 -10.82 -9.04
CA LYS A 82 -7.29 -9.56 -8.31
C LYS A 82 -7.11 -8.36 -9.25
N LEU A 83 -6.27 -8.49 -10.30
CA LEU A 83 -6.10 -7.41 -11.29
C LEU A 83 -7.43 -7.04 -11.96
N ARG A 84 -8.26 -8.02 -12.32
CA ARG A 84 -9.61 -7.76 -12.86
C ARG A 84 -10.55 -7.13 -11.84
N GLN A 85 -10.52 -7.60 -10.59
CA GLN A 85 -11.32 -7.04 -9.50
C GLN A 85 -11.08 -5.54 -9.31
N TYR A 86 -9.85 -5.09 -9.57
CA TYR A 86 -9.44 -3.69 -9.42
C TYR A 86 -9.31 -2.92 -10.75
N GLY A 87 -9.73 -3.50 -11.88
CA GLY A 87 -9.70 -2.82 -13.18
C GLY A 87 -8.31 -2.51 -13.73
N LEU A 88 -7.29 -3.29 -13.34
CA LEU A 88 -5.91 -3.11 -13.76
C LEU A 88 -5.54 -3.90 -15.03
N VAL A 89 -6.42 -4.79 -15.51
CA VAL A 89 -6.29 -5.59 -16.74
C VAL A 89 -7.64 -5.99 -17.33
#